data_AF-A0A382CLQ8-F1
#
_entry.id   AF-A0A382CLQ8-F1
#
_cell.length_a   1.000
_cell.length_b   1.000
_cell.length_c   1.000
_cell.angle_alpha   90.00
_cell.angle_beta   90.00
_cell.angle_gamma   90.00
#
_symmetry.space_group_name_H-M   'P 1'
#
loop_
_entity.id
_entity.type
_entity.pdbx_description
1 polymer ?
#
loop_
_entity_poly.entity_id
_entity_poly.type
_entity_poly.pdbx_seq_one_letter_code
_entity_poly.pdbx_strand_id
1 'polypeptide(L)' 'MTKKYLFKLNTLFILMILLLQCSKPVALYNAAGHKKALDPITSIIQSSGLQTNIGIKVIDLKSNETIYEWNPNSLF' A
#
# COMPACT_ATOMS: atom_id res chain seq x y z
N MET A 1 1.78 -48.62 10.54
CA MET A 1 0.59 -47.80 10.17
C MET A 1 0.83 -46.29 10.34
N THR A 2 2.08 -45.83 10.46
CA THR A 2 2.42 -44.49 11.01
C THR A 2 2.87 -43.47 9.95
N LYS A 3 3.52 -43.93 8.87
CA LYS A 3 3.97 -43.05 7.75
C LYS A 3 2.81 -42.38 6.98
N LYS A 4 1.64 -43.01 6.96
CA LYS A 4 0.45 -42.52 6.24
C LYS A 4 -0.12 -41.23 6.87
N TYR A 5 0.00 -41.08 8.18
CA TYR A 5 -0.45 -39.90 8.91
C TYR A 5 0.51 -38.71 8.76
N LEU A 6 1.83 -38.97 8.71
CA LEU A 6 2.84 -37.92 8.51
C LEU A 6 2.69 -37.24 7.13
N PHE A 7 2.41 -38.03 6.08
CA PHE A 7 2.19 -37.49 4.73
C PHE A 7 0.88 -36.71 4.63
N LYS A 8 -0.19 -37.17 5.29
CA LYS A 8 -1.51 -36.50 5.31
C LYS A 8 -1.49 -35.16 6.05
N LEU A 9 -0.66 -35.05 7.10
CA LEU A 9 -0.44 -33.81 7.85
C LEU A 9 0.27 -32.74 6.99
N ASN A 10 1.21 -33.16 6.14
CA ASN A 10 1.93 -32.27 5.22
C ASN A 10 1.03 -31.73 4.10
N THR A 11 0.17 -32.56 3.51
CA THR A 11 -0.76 -32.11 2.46
C THR A 11 -1.80 -31.12 3.00
N LEU A 12 -2.31 -31.33 4.21
CA LEU A 12 -3.26 -30.40 4.84
C LEU A 12 -2.61 -29.04 5.13
N PHE A 13 -1.35 -29.05 5.58
CA PHE A 13 -0.58 -27.84 5.85
C PHE A 13 -0.31 -27.02 4.57
N ILE A 14 0.08 -27.70 3.49
CA ILE A 14 0.29 -27.07 2.17
C ILE A 14 -1.02 -26.47 1.62
N LEU A 15 -2.14 -27.20 1.76
CA LEU A 15 -3.46 -26.70 1.36
C LEU A 15 -3.87 -25.46 2.17
N MET A 16 -3.56 -25.42 3.47
CA MET A 16 -3.83 -24.26 4.32
C MET A 16 -3.02 -23.03 3.91
N ILE A 17 -1.74 -23.20 3.55
CA ILE A 17 -0.87 -22.11 3.08
C ILE A 17 -1.42 -21.54 1.77
N LEU A 18 -1.81 -22.40 0.82
CA LEU A 18 -2.40 -21.98 -0.47
C LEU A 18 -3.69 -21.17 -0.31
N LEU A 19 -4.53 -21.51 0.67
CA LEU A 19 -5.78 -20.79 0.95
C LEU A 19 -5.55 -19.43 1.63
N LEU A 20 -4.42 -19.24 2.34
CA LEU A 20 -4.07 -17.96 2.98
C LEU A 20 -3.51 -16.92 2.00
N GLN A 21 -2.94 -17.34 0.86
CA GLN A 21 -2.36 -16.41 -0.13
C GLN A 21 -3.41 -15.69 -1.00
N CYS A 22 -4.70 -16.02 -0.87
CA CYS A 22 -5.79 -15.36 -1.60
C CYS A 22 -6.58 -14.37 -0.73
N SER A 23 -5.92 -13.74 0.24
CA SER A 23 -6.46 -12.53 0.86
C SER A 23 -6.05 -11.34 -0.01
N LYS A 24 -7.03 -10.72 -0.67
CA LYS A 24 -6.82 -9.47 -1.40
C LYS A 24 -6.16 -8.49 -0.43
N PRO A 25 -5.07 -7.78 -0.80
CA PRO A 25 -4.47 -6.79 0.07
C PRO A 25 -5.54 -5.74 0.42
N VAL A 26 -6.06 -5.79 1.65
CA VAL A 26 -7.09 -4.85 2.14
C VAL A 26 -6.58 -3.40 2.06
N ALA A 27 -5.26 -3.23 2.08
CA ALA A 27 -4.58 -1.96 1.97
C ALA A 27 -4.76 -1.23 0.62
N LEU A 28 -5.13 -1.93 -0.47
CA LEU A 28 -5.23 -1.31 -1.80
C LEU A 28 -6.68 -1.01 -2.24
N TYR A 29 -7.68 -1.64 -1.64
CA TYR A 29 -9.08 -1.53 -2.10
C TYR A 29 -9.98 -0.64 -1.23
N ASN A 30 -9.57 -0.28 -0.01
CA ASN A 30 -10.29 0.69 0.80
C ASN A 30 -9.85 2.12 0.47
N ALA A 31 -10.49 2.60 -0.59
CA ALA A 31 -10.34 3.90 -1.23
C ALA A 31 -10.86 5.08 -0.40
N ALA A 32 -10.03 5.54 0.51
CA ALA A 32 -9.71 6.96 0.62
C ALA A 32 -8.20 6.98 0.70
N GLY A 33 -7.49 7.81 -0.08
CA GLY A 33 -6.05 7.98 0.10
C GLY A 33 -5.81 8.23 1.59
N HIS A 34 -5.32 7.22 2.30
CA HIS A 34 -5.31 7.28 3.76
C HIS A 34 -4.40 8.46 4.08
N LYS A 35 -4.88 9.48 4.80
CA LYS A 35 -4.06 10.65 5.17
C LYS A 35 -2.69 10.24 5.75
N LYS A 36 -2.62 9.03 6.35
CA LYS A 36 -1.41 8.33 6.78
C LYS A 36 -0.31 8.12 5.72
N ALA A 37 -0.60 8.17 4.42
CA ALA A 37 0.40 8.05 3.36
C ALA A 37 1.00 9.42 2.95
N LEU A 38 0.37 10.53 3.34
CA LEU A 38 0.83 11.88 3.00
C LEU A 38 2.04 12.30 3.85
N ASP A 39 2.05 11.96 5.13
CA ASP A 39 3.19 12.23 6.02
C ASP A 39 4.46 11.47 5.54
N PRO A 40 4.39 10.17 5.16
CA PRO A 40 5.48 9.47 4.50
C PRO A 40 5.99 10.14 3.23
N ILE A 41 5.10 10.57 2.33
CA ILE A 41 5.51 11.23 1.07
C ILE A 41 6.33 12.48 1.36
N THR A 42 5.83 13.34 2.26
CA THR A 42 6.53 14.57 2.66
C THR A 42 7.90 14.26 3.25
N SER A 43 7.97 13.28 4.17
CA SER A 43 9.21 12.90 4.82
C SER A 43 10.25 12.33 3.84
N ILE A 44 9.83 11.54 2.85
CA ILE A 44 10.70 10.99 1.80
C ILE A 44 11.25 12.12 0.94
N ILE A 45 10.42 13.07 0.51
CA ILE A 45 10.86 14.21 -0.30
C ILE A 45 11.90 15.03 0.47
N GLN A 46 11.64 15.37 1.72
CA GLN A 46 12.56 16.16 2.55
C GLN A 46 13.87 15.41 2.83
N SER A 47 13.81 14.11 3.08
CA SER A 47 15.00 13.30 3.39
C SER A 47 15.82 12.89 2.17
N SER A 48 15.25 12.95 0.96
CA SER A 48 15.92 12.55 -0.28
C SER A 48 17.07 13.47 -0.71
N GLY A 49 17.15 14.69 -0.17
CA GLY A 49 18.11 15.70 -0.63
C GLY A 49 17.85 16.22 -2.04
N LEU A 50 16.66 15.95 -2.63
CA LEU A 50 16.24 16.51 -3.91
C LEU A 50 16.22 18.05 -3.86
N GLN A 51 17.15 18.68 -4.57
CA GLN A 51 17.24 20.14 -4.73
C GLN A 51 16.45 20.61 -5.95
N THR A 52 15.17 20.27 -6.02
CA THR A 52 14.31 20.62 -7.14
C THR A 52 13.00 21.21 -6.65
N ASN A 53 12.51 22.22 -7.38
CA ASN A 53 11.21 22.81 -7.13
C ASN A 53 10.15 21.88 -7.71
N ILE A 54 9.46 21.14 -6.85
CA ILE A 54 8.39 20.21 -7.23
C ILE A 54 7.09 20.70 -6.57
N GLY A 55 5.97 20.68 -7.29
CA GLY A 55 4.62 20.76 -6.74
C GLY A 55 3.96 19.39 -6.77
N ILE A 56 3.23 19.02 -5.72
CA ILE A 56 2.43 17.78 -5.69
C ILE A 56 1.01 18.12 -5.31
N LYS A 57 0.05 17.70 -6.14
CA LYS A 57 -1.38 17.81 -5.86
C LYS A 57 -2.03 16.44 -6.00
N VAL A 58 -2.72 16.01 -4.95
CA VAL A 58 -3.46 14.74 -4.94
C VAL A 58 -4.93 15.07 -4.87
N ILE A 59 -5.70 14.49 -5.79
CA ILE A 59 -7.15 14.66 -5.89
C ILE A 59 -7.87 13.34 -5.68
N ASP A 60 -9.04 13.39 -5.05
CA ASP A 60 -9.99 12.28 -5.09
C ASP A 60 -10.70 12.31 -6.45
N LEU A 61 -10.60 11.25 -7.23
CA LEU A 61 -11.18 11.18 -8.57
C LEU A 61 -12.72 11.11 -8.56
N LYS A 62 -13.34 10.69 -7.45
CA LYS A 62 -14.80 10.61 -7.32
C LYS A 62 -15.42 11.96 -6.99
N SER A 63 -14.82 12.71 -6.06
CA SER A 63 -15.34 14.02 -5.63
C SER A 63 -14.69 15.20 -6.36
N ASN A 64 -13.57 14.95 -7.07
CA ASN A 64 -12.70 15.98 -7.65
C ASN A 64 -12.11 16.95 -6.59
N GLU A 65 -12.19 16.59 -5.31
CA GLU A 65 -11.65 17.40 -4.22
C GLU A 65 -10.15 17.19 -4.10
N THR A 66 -9.45 18.26 -3.74
CA THR A 66 -8.03 18.18 -3.40
C THR A 66 -7.90 17.61 -2.00
N ILE A 67 -7.21 16.47 -1.88
CA ILE A 67 -7.02 15.78 -0.60
C ILE A 67 -5.62 16.00 -0.02
N TYR A 68 -4.69 16.53 -0.82
CA TYR A 68 -3.36 16.94 -0.39
C TYR A 68 -2.69 17.88 -1.41
N GLU A 69 -1.94 18.86 -0.90
CA GLU A 69 -1.06 19.71 -1.70
C GLU A 69 0.28 19.91 -0.99
N TRP A 70 1.36 19.85 -1.76
CA TRP A 70 2.70 20.22 -1.36
C TRP A 70 3.28 21.22 -2.35
N ASN A 71 3.83 22.30 -1.83
CA ASN A 71 4.41 23.39 -2.63
C ASN A 71 3.50 23.79 -3.83
N PRO A 72 2.23 24.20 -3.57
CA PRO A 72 1.24 24.43 -4.62
C PRO A 72 1.57 25.61 -5.55
N ASN A 73 2.51 26.46 -5.14
CA ASN A 73 2.99 27.60 -5.92
C ASN A 73 4.25 27.24 -6.74
N SER A 74 4.69 25.98 -6.74
CA SER A 74 5.78 25.53 -7.61
C SER A 74 5.39 25.71 -9.08
N LEU A 75 6.33 26.16 -9.90
CA LEU A 75 6.14 26.30 -11.35
C LEU A 75 6.24 24.97 -12.10
N PHE A 76 6.76 23.93 -11.42
CA PHE A 76 6.91 22.56 -11.91
C PHE A 76 6.62 21.57 -10.78
#